data_AF-A0A9Q3XB11-F1
#
_entry.id   AF-A0A9Q3XB11-F1
#
_cell.length_a   1.000
_cell.length_b   1.000
_cell.length_c   1.000
_cell.angle_alpha   90.00
_cell.angle_beta   90.00
_cell.angle_gamma   90.00
#
_symmetry.space_group_name_H-M   'P 1'
#
loop_
_entity.id
_entity.type
_entity.pdbx_description
1 polymer ?
#
loop_
_entity_poly.entity_id
_entity_poly.type
_entity_poly.pdbx_seq_one_letter_code
_entity_poly.pdbx_strand_id
1 'polypeptide(L)'
;MSFRALILTPVVLLSASAFASEGNSDWEIGPEIRGKNYSVGMPAVMSAGQAGPAFDFPTGRHGQVKYVTKLTGPLTNARSVTITYRIDSSTGTRFIPTERPGAPAILSLYLQRRGDNWSGRGKYSAYRWYSAPEKTVPLSPGRHTLTVDLVDDWIPVTGGRTQDMRGFRSALQNAETVGFVLGWSGGRGHGVYATGPARFTLLDFQIR
;
A
#
# COMPACT_ATOMS: atom_id res chain seq x y z
N MET A 1 -18.08 -18.03 75.24
CA MET A 1 -16.79 -18.30 74.56
C MET A 1 -17.03 -18.38 73.06
N SER A 2 -16.32 -17.51 72.31
CA SER A 2 -16.09 -17.41 70.86
C SER A 2 -17.25 -17.52 69.85
N PHE A 3 -17.66 -16.34 69.34
CA PHE A 3 -18.23 -16.16 68.00
C PHE A 3 -17.09 -16.15 66.96
N ARG A 4 -17.20 -16.96 65.90
CA ARG A 4 -16.35 -16.84 64.70
C ARG A 4 -17.15 -16.09 63.61
N ALA A 5 -16.71 -14.88 63.29
CA ALA A 5 -17.23 -14.11 62.16
C ALA A 5 -16.55 -14.59 60.86
N LEU A 6 -17.36 -14.96 59.87
CA LEU A 6 -16.92 -15.32 58.52
C LEU A 6 -16.89 -14.03 57.69
N ILE A 7 -15.70 -13.55 57.32
CA ILE A 7 -15.55 -12.41 56.40
C ILE A 7 -15.51 -12.97 54.98
N LEU A 8 -16.54 -12.71 54.17
CA LEU A 8 -16.53 -12.93 52.73
C LEU A 8 -15.84 -11.73 52.06
N THR A 9 -14.69 -11.95 51.45
CA THR A 9 -14.02 -10.97 50.58
C THR A 9 -14.62 -11.06 49.17
N PRO A 10 -15.13 -9.96 48.58
CA PRO A 10 -15.56 -9.99 47.19
C PRO A 10 -14.33 -9.99 46.28
N VAL A 11 -14.20 -11.02 45.45
CA VAL A 11 -13.24 -11.05 44.33
C VAL A 11 -13.81 -10.16 43.23
N VAL A 12 -13.29 -8.94 43.12
CA VAL A 12 -13.54 -8.07 41.97
C VAL A 12 -12.69 -8.59 40.81
N LEU A 13 -13.33 -9.28 39.87
CA LEU A 13 -12.73 -9.58 38.57
C LEU A 13 -12.59 -8.27 37.80
N LEU A 14 -11.41 -7.66 37.85
CA LEU A 14 -11.00 -6.64 36.91
C LEU A 14 -10.89 -7.29 35.53
N SER A 15 -11.95 -7.17 34.73
CA SER A 15 -11.86 -7.37 33.29
C SER A 15 -10.87 -6.35 32.73
N ALA A 16 -9.64 -6.79 32.49
CA ALA A 16 -8.69 -6.04 31.71
C ALA A 16 -9.22 -5.99 30.27
N SER A 17 -9.98 -4.96 29.94
CA SER A 17 -10.16 -4.55 28.55
C SER A 17 -8.79 -4.20 28.03
N ALA A 18 -8.14 -5.16 27.37
CA ALA A 18 -7.00 -4.89 26.53
C ALA A 18 -7.49 -4.00 25.39
N PHE A 19 -7.41 -2.69 25.58
CA PHE A 19 -7.35 -1.78 24.47
C PHE A 19 -6.08 -2.17 23.71
N ALA A 20 -6.24 -2.96 22.65
CA ALA A 20 -5.22 -3.06 21.62
C ALA A 20 -4.89 -1.62 21.24
N SER A 21 -3.68 -1.17 21.56
CA SER A 21 -3.15 0.05 20.99
C SER A 21 -3.29 -0.11 19.48
N GLU A 22 -4.14 0.72 18.86
CA GLU A 22 -4.12 0.94 17.42
C GLU A 22 -2.78 1.59 17.09
N GLY A 23 -1.72 0.79 17.05
CA GLY A 23 -0.43 1.23 16.59
C GLY A 23 -0.58 1.64 15.13
N ASN A 24 -0.12 2.84 14.77
CA ASN A 24 -0.03 3.20 13.36
C ASN A 24 0.94 2.24 12.68
N SER A 25 0.55 1.69 11.51
CA SER A 25 1.49 0.89 10.72
C SER A 25 2.57 1.77 10.09
N ASP A 26 3.68 1.16 9.67
CA ASP A 26 4.76 1.81 8.92
C ASP A 26 4.42 2.05 7.43
N TRP A 27 3.19 1.75 7.01
CA TRP A 27 2.70 1.96 5.65
C TRP A 27 1.94 3.28 5.53
N GLU A 28 2.52 4.19 4.77
CA GLU A 28 1.96 5.47 4.42
C GLU A 28 1.01 5.35 3.22
N ILE A 29 -0.09 6.09 3.25
CA ILE A 29 -1.03 6.24 2.14
C ILE A 29 -0.87 7.64 1.57
N GLY A 30 -0.51 7.74 0.30
CA GLY A 30 -0.02 8.96 -0.30
C GLY A 30 -0.29 9.06 -1.82
N PRO A 31 0.51 9.83 -2.57
CA PRO A 31 1.72 10.50 -2.11
C PRO A 31 1.39 11.81 -1.41
N GLU A 32 2.22 12.17 -0.44
CA GLU A 32 2.30 13.54 0.04
C GLU A 32 3.31 14.32 -0.79
N ILE A 33 2.85 15.40 -1.43
CA ILE A 33 3.70 16.27 -2.25
C ILE A 33 3.49 17.69 -1.75
N ARG A 34 4.56 18.28 -1.19
CA ARG A 34 4.54 19.65 -0.63
C ARG A 34 3.42 19.86 0.41
N GLY A 35 3.29 18.92 1.36
CA GLY A 35 2.30 19.01 2.45
C GLY A 35 0.86 18.66 2.03
N LYS A 36 0.65 18.20 0.79
CA LYS A 36 -0.67 17.78 0.29
C LYS A 36 -0.67 16.30 -0.04
N ASN A 37 -1.56 15.55 0.60
CA ASN A 37 -1.83 14.16 0.26
C ASN A 37 -2.77 14.07 -0.95
N TYR A 38 -2.39 13.29 -1.97
CA TYR A 38 -3.18 13.09 -3.19
C TYR A 38 -4.06 11.83 -3.16
N SER A 39 -3.94 10.99 -2.13
CA SER A 39 -4.96 9.99 -1.77
C SER A 39 -6.09 10.66 -0.98
N VAL A 40 -6.98 11.34 -1.71
CA VAL A 40 -8.06 12.14 -1.12
C VAL A 40 -9.03 11.24 -0.34
N GLY A 41 -9.40 11.67 0.88
CA GLY A 41 -10.34 10.93 1.73
C GLY A 41 -9.74 9.72 2.43
N MET A 42 -8.42 9.55 2.39
CA MET A 42 -7.70 8.49 3.09
C MET A 42 -6.98 9.02 4.33
N PRO A 43 -6.80 8.21 5.39
CA PRO A 43 -5.83 8.51 6.43
C PRO A 43 -4.41 8.53 5.87
N ALA A 44 -3.47 9.19 6.55
CA ALA A 44 -2.07 9.27 6.10
C ALA A 44 -1.31 7.94 6.20
N VAL A 45 -1.78 7.01 7.02
CA VAL A 45 -1.18 5.69 7.24
C VAL A 45 -2.25 4.61 7.26
N MET A 46 -1.87 3.38 6.92
CA MET A 46 -2.76 2.23 7.10
C MET A 46 -2.99 1.98 8.59
N SER A 47 -4.24 1.66 8.93
CA SER A 47 -4.61 1.17 10.26
C SER A 47 -3.90 -0.16 10.54
N ALA A 48 -3.39 -0.38 11.76
CA ALA A 48 -3.04 -1.72 12.18
C ALA A 48 -4.31 -2.57 12.32
N GLY A 49 -4.29 -3.76 11.73
CA GLY A 49 -5.34 -4.76 11.90
C GLY A 49 -4.75 -6.07 12.38
N GLN A 50 -5.57 -6.91 13.00
CA GLN A 50 -5.15 -8.23 13.51
C GLN A 50 -4.55 -9.12 12.41
N ALA A 51 -5.05 -9.01 11.18
CA ALA A 51 -4.56 -9.76 10.01
C ALA A 51 -3.41 -9.05 9.26
N GLY A 52 -3.03 -7.84 9.68
CA GLY A 52 -2.04 -6.98 9.03
C GLY A 52 -2.54 -5.55 8.79
N PRO A 53 -1.67 -4.65 8.33
CA PRO A 53 -2.04 -3.28 7.98
C PRO A 53 -3.17 -3.25 6.96
N ALA A 54 -4.13 -2.34 7.14
CA ALA A 54 -5.30 -2.26 6.27
C ALA A 54 -5.79 -0.82 6.04
N PHE A 55 -6.51 -0.64 4.94
CA PHE A 55 -7.29 0.56 4.67
C PHE A 55 -8.64 0.18 4.05
N ASP A 56 -9.65 1.00 4.29
CA ASP A 56 -10.93 0.90 3.62
C ASP A 56 -10.90 1.80 2.36
N PHE A 57 -11.35 1.27 1.23
CA PHE A 57 -11.42 2.05 0.01
C PHE A 57 -12.42 3.20 0.19
N PRO A 58 -12.11 4.40 -0.30
CA PRO A 58 -13.07 5.48 -0.30
C PRO A 58 -14.26 5.09 -1.17
N THR A 59 -15.47 5.35 -0.66
CA THR A 59 -16.70 5.05 -1.40
C THR A 59 -17.12 6.27 -2.22
N GLY A 60 -17.16 6.11 -3.54
CA GLY A 60 -17.54 7.17 -4.48
C GLY A 60 -16.39 8.06 -4.98
N ARG A 61 -16.68 8.81 -6.05
CA ARG A 61 -15.69 9.51 -6.90
C ARG A 61 -14.90 10.64 -6.25
N HIS A 62 -15.25 11.03 -5.03
CA HIS A 62 -14.63 12.18 -4.35
C HIS A 62 -13.40 11.79 -3.52
N GLY A 63 -13.26 10.51 -3.19
CA GLY A 63 -12.05 9.97 -2.59
C GLY A 63 -11.31 9.06 -3.54
N GLN A 64 -10.04 8.79 -3.23
CA GLN A 64 -9.21 7.84 -3.97
C GLN A 64 -8.00 7.43 -3.14
N VAL A 65 -7.56 6.19 -3.32
CA VAL A 65 -6.25 5.71 -2.85
C VAL A 65 -5.31 5.58 -4.05
N LYS A 66 -4.14 6.21 -3.97
CA LYS A 66 -3.14 6.27 -5.05
C LYS A 66 -1.90 5.43 -4.75
N TYR A 67 -1.13 5.78 -3.72
CA TYR A 67 0.14 5.13 -3.37
C TYR A 67 0.03 4.58 -1.95
N VAL A 68 0.59 3.40 -1.73
CA VAL A 68 0.76 2.81 -0.41
C VAL A 68 2.18 2.31 -0.31
N THR A 69 2.98 2.93 0.56
CA THR A 69 4.43 2.75 0.60
C THR A 69 4.96 2.70 2.02
N LYS A 70 6.09 2.03 2.20
CA LYS A 70 6.87 2.11 3.43
C LYS A 70 8.30 2.51 3.12
N LEU A 71 9.01 3.00 4.13
CA LEU A 71 10.45 3.23 4.03
C LEU A 71 11.19 1.91 3.79
N THR A 72 12.25 2.00 2.99
CA THR A 72 13.20 0.91 2.74
C THR A 72 14.63 1.43 2.76
N GLY A 73 15.58 0.52 2.94
CA GLY A 73 16.98 0.76 2.60
C GLY A 73 17.28 0.45 1.12
N PRO A 74 18.56 0.58 0.71
CA PRO A 74 19.03 0.13 -0.59
C PRO A 74 18.62 -1.32 -0.91
N LEU A 75 18.21 -1.55 -2.15
CA LEU A 75 17.72 -2.83 -2.65
C LEU A 75 18.74 -3.52 -3.58
N THR A 76 20.01 -3.12 -3.54
CA THR A 76 21.05 -3.61 -4.47
C THR A 76 21.27 -5.12 -4.43
N ASN A 77 21.02 -5.74 -3.27
CA ASN A 77 21.19 -7.18 -3.09
C ASN A 77 19.87 -7.96 -3.14
N ALA A 78 18.75 -7.25 -3.28
CA ALA A 78 17.44 -7.88 -3.41
C ALA A 78 17.27 -8.38 -4.85
N ARG A 79 16.70 -9.56 -4.98
CA ARG A 79 16.31 -10.24 -6.20
C ARG A 79 14.86 -9.99 -6.57
N SER A 80 13.95 -9.88 -5.58
CA SER A 80 12.53 -9.72 -5.87
C SER A 80 11.76 -9.00 -4.77
N VAL A 81 10.60 -8.48 -5.15
CA VAL A 81 9.58 -7.94 -4.23
C VAL A 81 8.32 -8.78 -4.39
N THR A 82 7.79 -9.27 -3.27
CA THR A 82 6.54 -10.03 -3.23
C THR A 82 5.55 -9.33 -2.31
N ILE A 83 4.33 -9.14 -2.80
CA ILE A 83 3.19 -8.70 -1.99
C ILE A 83 2.14 -9.80 -1.95
N THR A 84 1.60 -10.07 -0.77
CA THR A 84 0.38 -10.85 -0.59
C THR A 84 -0.65 -10.01 0.13
N TYR A 85 -1.86 -9.92 -0.43
CA TYR A 85 -2.93 -9.11 0.11
C TYR A 85 -4.29 -9.79 -0.04
N ARG A 86 -5.28 -9.28 0.67
CA ARG A 86 -6.68 -9.66 0.53
C ARG A 86 -7.53 -8.42 0.34
N ILE A 87 -8.53 -8.54 -0.53
CA ILE A 87 -9.61 -7.56 -0.66
C ILE A 87 -10.91 -8.21 -0.21
N ASP A 88 -11.54 -7.63 0.81
CA ASP A 88 -12.88 -7.97 1.26
C ASP A 88 -13.84 -6.89 0.75
N SER A 89 -14.99 -7.26 0.16
CA SER A 89 -15.97 -6.26 -0.30
C SER A 89 -17.41 -6.75 -0.18
N SER A 90 -18.35 -5.81 -0.16
CA SER A 90 -19.76 -6.15 -0.34
C SER A 90 -20.03 -6.66 -1.77
N THR A 91 -21.08 -7.47 -1.91
CA THR A 91 -21.54 -7.99 -3.20
C THR A 91 -21.82 -6.86 -4.19
N GLY A 92 -21.34 -6.99 -5.42
CA GLY A 92 -21.54 -5.99 -6.48
C GLY A 92 -20.61 -4.78 -6.40
N THR A 93 -19.70 -4.71 -5.43
CA THR A 93 -18.68 -3.66 -5.37
C THR A 93 -17.74 -3.74 -6.58
N ARG A 94 -17.53 -2.60 -7.24
CA ARG A 94 -16.57 -2.40 -8.32
C ARG A 94 -15.49 -1.43 -7.89
N PHE A 95 -14.28 -1.62 -8.41
CA PHE A 95 -13.14 -0.72 -8.22
C PHE A 95 -12.96 0.13 -9.47
N ILE A 96 -12.99 1.45 -9.30
CA ILE A 96 -13.07 2.40 -10.42
C ILE A 96 -11.82 3.29 -10.41
N PRO A 97 -11.00 3.29 -11.48
CA PRO A 97 -9.92 4.26 -11.62
C PRO A 97 -10.50 5.67 -11.77
N THR A 98 -10.03 6.62 -10.97
CA THR A 98 -10.64 7.97 -10.90
C THR A 98 -10.62 8.69 -12.24
N GLU A 99 -9.48 8.66 -12.94
CA GLU A 99 -9.29 9.38 -14.20
C GLU A 99 -9.78 8.61 -15.44
N ARG A 100 -10.01 7.31 -15.31
CA ARG A 100 -10.48 6.46 -16.43
C ARG A 100 -11.50 5.43 -15.96
N PRO A 101 -12.74 5.83 -15.64
CA PRO A 101 -13.72 4.93 -15.00
C PRO A 101 -14.11 3.67 -15.79
N GLY A 102 -13.90 3.66 -17.11
CA GLY A 102 -14.15 2.49 -17.96
C GLY A 102 -12.98 1.52 -18.07
N ALA A 103 -11.82 1.84 -17.51
CA ALA A 103 -10.66 0.95 -17.53
C ALA A 103 -10.65 0.01 -16.31
N PRO A 104 -10.03 -1.17 -16.41
CA PRO A 104 -9.79 -2.02 -15.24
C PRO A 104 -8.91 -1.31 -14.20
N ALA A 105 -9.34 -1.34 -12.94
CA ALA A 105 -8.50 -0.94 -11.81
C ALA A 105 -7.45 -2.01 -11.53
N ILE A 106 -6.21 -1.58 -11.30
CA ILE A 106 -5.07 -2.47 -11.07
C ILE A 106 -4.24 -2.05 -9.86
N LEU A 107 -3.51 -3.03 -9.31
CA LEU A 107 -2.35 -2.86 -8.44
C LEU A 107 -1.06 -3.05 -9.24
N SER A 108 -0.08 -2.18 -9.00
CA SER A 108 1.28 -2.27 -9.55
C SER A 108 2.27 -2.08 -8.41
N LEU A 109 3.34 -2.87 -8.37
CA LEU A 109 4.44 -2.59 -7.43
C LEU A 109 5.14 -1.29 -7.81
N TYR A 110 5.75 -0.66 -6.81
CA TYR A 110 6.33 0.66 -6.90
C TYR A 110 7.63 0.77 -6.12
N LEU A 111 8.58 1.52 -6.67
CA LEU A 111 9.83 1.90 -6.04
C LEU A 111 10.10 3.38 -6.26
N GLN A 112 10.60 4.05 -5.22
CA GLN A 112 11.07 5.43 -5.29
C GLN A 112 12.49 5.55 -4.77
N ARG A 113 13.30 6.26 -5.55
CA ARG A 113 14.65 6.65 -5.21
C ARG A 113 14.62 7.88 -4.30
N ARG A 114 15.53 7.92 -3.33
CA ARG A 114 15.84 9.08 -2.49
C ARG A 114 16.11 10.32 -3.33
N GLY A 115 15.60 11.46 -2.86
CA GLY A 115 15.83 12.76 -3.48
C GLY A 115 15.00 13.00 -4.74
N ASP A 116 13.94 12.22 -4.96
CA ASP A 116 12.94 12.56 -5.99
C ASP A 116 12.24 13.87 -5.64
N ASN A 117 11.92 14.64 -6.66
CA ASN A 117 11.19 15.90 -6.53
C ASN A 117 9.78 15.84 -7.13
N TRP A 118 9.32 14.63 -7.48
CA TRP A 118 8.03 14.33 -8.10
C TRP A 118 7.84 14.88 -9.53
N SER A 119 8.81 15.61 -10.09
CA SER A 119 8.66 16.21 -11.42
C SER A 119 8.64 15.19 -12.55
N GLY A 120 9.35 14.06 -12.39
CA GLY A 120 9.56 13.08 -13.46
C GLY A 120 10.25 13.66 -14.69
N ARG A 121 11.01 14.76 -14.54
CA ARG A 121 11.66 15.47 -15.66
C ARG A 121 13.17 15.49 -15.50
N GLY A 122 13.89 15.54 -16.62
CA GLY A 122 15.35 15.58 -16.64
C GLY A 122 15.94 14.40 -15.85
N LYS A 123 16.86 14.69 -14.92
CA LYS A 123 17.48 13.64 -14.09
C LYS A 123 16.48 12.85 -13.21
N TYR A 124 15.28 13.37 -12.97
CA TYR A 124 14.27 12.74 -12.10
C TYR A 124 13.33 11.77 -12.85
N SER A 125 13.47 11.60 -14.18
CA SER A 125 12.61 10.70 -14.96
C SER A 125 12.71 9.23 -14.54
N ALA A 126 13.88 8.82 -14.04
CA ALA A 126 14.19 7.46 -13.60
C ALA A 126 14.22 7.31 -12.06
N TYR A 127 13.59 8.22 -11.31
CA TYR A 127 13.60 8.15 -9.84
C TYR A 127 12.43 7.34 -9.27
N ARG A 128 11.44 7.03 -10.10
CA ARG A 128 10.27 6.25 -9.70
C ARG A 128 10.02 5.18 -10.74
N TRP A 129 9.67 3.99 -10.26
CA TRP A 129 9.52 2.80 -11.09
C TRP A 129 8.24 2.05 -10.73
N TYR A 130 7.58 1.52 -11.76
CA TYR A 130 6.47 0.59 -11.63
C TYR A 130 6.90 -0.80 -12.09
N SER A 131 6.27 -1.85 -11.56
CA SER A 131 6.37 -3.18 -12.17
C SER A 131 5.95 -3.14 -13.65
N ALA A 132 6.42 -4.06 -14.48
CA ALA A 132 6.09 -4.09 -15.90
C ALA A 132 4.56 -4.27 -16.13
N PRO A 133 4.00 -3.88 -17.29
CA PRO A 133 2.58 -4.06 -17.62
C PRO A 133 2.00 -5.44 -17.35
N GLU A 134 2.75 -6.47 -17.69
CA GLU A 134 2.45 -7.89 -17.48
C GLU A 134 2.56 -8.33 -16.01
N LYS A 135 3.11 -7.47 -15.13
CA LYS A 135 3.26 -7.69 -13.69
C LYS A 135 2.34 -6.75 -12.90
N THR A 136 1.08 -6.72 -13.28
CA THR A 136 0.02 -5.99 -12.57
C THR A 136 -1.14 -6.91 -12.24
N VAL A 137 -1.91 -6.59 -11.21
CA VAL A 137 -3.05 -7.42 -10.76
C VAL A 137 -4.32 -6.59 -10.83
N PRO A 138 -5.35 -7.00 -11.59
CA PRO A 138 -6.67 -6.39 -11.52
C PRO A 138 -7.23 -6.45 -10.10
N LEU A 139 -7.84 -5.35 -9.63
CA LEU A 139 -8.46 -5.34 -8.31
C LEU A 139 -9.77 -6.13 -8.33
N SER A 140 -9.82 -7.17 -7.51
CA SER A 140 -11.01 -7.96 -7.27
C SER A 140 -11.02 -8.51 -5.83
N PRO A 141 -12.19 -8.85 -5.28
CA PRO A 141 -12.27 -9.49 -3.97
C PRO A 141 -11.51 -10.82 -3.94
N GLY A 142 -10.97 -11.18 -2.78
CA GLY A 142 -10.21 -12.40 -2.58
C GLY A 142 -8.73 -12.14 -2.26
N ARG A 143 -7.97 -13.23 -2.17
CA ARG A 143 -6.54 -13.21 -1.86
C ARG A 143 -5.72 -13.19 -3.15
N HIS A 144 -4.67 -12.38 -3.15
CA HIS A 144 -3.78 -12.17 -4.28
C HIS A 144 -2.32 -12.22 -3.83
N THR A 145 -1.46 -12.72 -4.71
CA THR A 145 -0.01 -12.66 -4.55
C THR A 145 0.61 -12.20 -5.86
N LEU A 146 1.53 -11.23 -5.77
CA LEU A 146 2.32 -10.75 -6.90
C LEU A 146 3.79 -10.74 -6.50
N THR A 147 4.62 -11.38 -7.30
CA THR A 147 6.09 -11.35 -7.20
C THR A 147 6.66 -10.71 -8.46
N VAL A 148 7.62 -9.80 -8.29
CA VAL A 148 8.28 -9.09 -9.38
C VAL A 148 9.78 -9.12 -9.14
N ASP A 149 10.54 -9.55 -10.16
CA ASP A 149 11.99 -9.62 -10.10
C ASP A 149 12.59 -8.23 -10.27
N LEU A 150 13.63 -7.90 -9.50
CA LEU A 150 14.33 -6.61 -9.51
C LEU A 150 15.40 -6.52 -10.62
N VAL A 151 15.38 -7.43 -11.59
CA VAL A 151 16.33 -7.44 -12.70
C VAL A 151 15.70 -6.87 -13.97
N ASP A 152 14.52 -7.35 -14.40
CA ASP A 152 14.00 -7.02 -15.74
C ASP A 152 12.53 -6.55 -15.76
N ASP A 153 11.80 -6.64 -14.66
CA ASP A 153 10.34 -6.43 -14.66
C ASP A 153 9.90 -5.00 -14.28
N TRP A 154 10.65 -3.96 -14.65
CA TRP A 154 10.37 -2.58 -14.19
C TRP A 154 10.42 -1.53 -15.29
N ILE A 155 9.53 -0.55 -15.21
CA ILE A 155 9.43 0.59 -16.12
C ILE A 155 9.45 1.92 -15.34
N PRO A 156 10.08 2.97 -15.88
CA PRO A 156 10.04 4.29 -15.25
C PRO A 156 8.62 4.86 -15.32
N VAL A 157 8.21 5.62 -14.30
CA VAL A 157 6.86 6.21 -14.25
C VAL A 157 6.55 7.19 -15.40
N THR A 158 7.59 7.73 -16.04
CA THR A 158 7.46 8.62 -17.20
C THR A 158 7.13 7.88 -18.50
N GLY A 159 7.09 6.54 -18.47
CA GLY A 159 7.02 5.70 -19.65
C GLY A 159 8.39 5.50 -20.32
N GLY A 160 8.46 4.51 -21.20
CA GLY A 160 9.69 4.01 -21.82
C GLY A 160 9.81 2.50 -21.68
N ARG A 161 10.64 1.86 -22.51
CA ARG A 161 11.03 0.45 -22.32
C ARG A 161 12.25 0.36 -21.39
N THR A 162 12.42 -0.81 -20.79
CA THR A 162 13.45 -1.38 -19.89
C THR A 162 14.93 -1.05 -20.19
N GLN A 163 15.25 -0.18 -21.16
CA GLN A 163 16.63 0.09 -21.58
C GLN A 163 17.40 1.05 -20.65
N ASP A 164 16.76 1.70 -19.67
CA ASP A 164 17.49 2.44 -18.63
C ASP A 164 17.83 1.56 -17.41
N MET A 165 18.48 0.43 -17.66
CA MET A 165 19.03 -0.44 -16.62
C MET A 165 20.02 0.29 -15.71
N ARG A 166 20.59 1.43 -16.13
CA ARG A 166 21.46 2.25 -15.28
C ARG A 166 20.64 3.08 -14.28
N GLY A 167 19.59 3.75 -14.76
CA GLY A 167 18.64 4.46 -13.92
C GLY A 167 17.98 3.55 -12.90
N PHE A 168 17.55 2.35 -13.31
CA PHE A 168 16.94 1.41 -12.39
C PHE A 168 17.92 0.92 -11.33
N ARG A 169 19.14 0.51 -11.71
CA ARG A 169 20.20 0.15 -10.76
C ARG A 169 20.53 1.28 -9.78
N SER A 170 20.58 2.52 -10.25
CA SER A 170 20.78 3.71 -9.39
C SER A 170 19.61 3.92 -8.43
N ALA A 171 18.38 3.65 -8.87
CA ALA A 171 17.20 3.68 -8.02
C ALA A 171 17.24 2.58 -6.95
N LEU A 172 17.68 1.36 -7.27
CA LEU A 172 17.87 0.29 -6.29
C LEU A 172 18.95 0.62 -5.25
N GLN A 173 20.09 1.17 -5.68
CA GLN A 173 21.17 1.59 -4.78
C GLN A 173 20.77 2.70 -3.82
N ASN A 174 19.80 3.53 -4.21
CA ASN A 174 19.36 4.69 -3.43
C ASN A 174 17.86 4.64 -3.15
N ALA A 175 17.30 3.44 -2.98
CA ALA A 175 15.88 3.26 -2.69
C ALA A 175 15.55 3.93 -1.35
N GLU A 176 14.40 4.60 -1.31
CA GLU A 176 13.88 5.27 -0.11
C GLU A 176 12.52 4.69 0.28
N THR A 177 11.63 4.50 -0.70
CA THR A 177 10.36 3.84 -0.46
C THR A 177 10.09 2.72 -1.46
N VAL A 178 9.35 1.74 -1.00
CA VAL A 178 8.85 0.62 -1.79
C VAL A 178 7.41 0.35 -1.38
N GLY A 179 6.62 -0.20 -2.30
CA GLY A 179 5.24 -0.57 -2.01
C GLY A 179 4.45 -0.81 -3.28
N PHE A 180 3.25 -0.26 -3.35
CA PHE A 180 2.38 -0.42 -4.49
C PHE A 180 1.56 0.84 -4.77
N VAL A 181 1.05 0.91 -5.99
CA VAL A 181 0.16 1.96 -6.46
C VAL A 181 -1.10 1.38 -7.06
N LEU A 182 -2.18 2.17 -7.02
CA LEU A 182 -3.48 1.85 -7.58
C LEU A 182 -3.83 2.81 -8.71
N GLY A 183 -4.45 2.29 -9.76
CA GLY A 183 -4.86 3.09 -10.91
C GLY A 183 -5.31 2.20 -12.07
N TRP A 184 -4.93 2.60 -13.28
CA TRP A 184 -5.16 1.82 -14.51
C TRP A 184 -3.86 1.71 -15.32
N SER A 185 -3.83 0.90 -16.38
CA SER A 185 -2.60 0.54 -17.12
C SER A 185 -1.75 1.75 -17.57
N GLY A 186 -2.37 2.85 -17.98
CA GLY A 186 -1.70 4.10 -18.40
C GLY A 186 -1.74 5.24 -17.38
N GLY A 187 -2.25 4.99 -16.17
CA GLY A 187 -2.35 5.96 -15.08
C GLY A 187 -2.16 5.27 -13.74
N ARG A 188 -1.03 4.58 -13.58
CA ARG A 188 -0.66 3.90 -12.34
C ARG A 188 -0.37 4.95 -11.27
N GLY A 189 -0.92 4.77 -10.08
CA GLY A 189 -0.88 5.78 -9.03
C GLY A 189 -1.80 6.97 -9.28
N HIS A 190 -2.73 6.90 -10.25
CA HIS A 190 -3.70 7.97 -10.45
C HIS A 190 -4.96 7.81 -9.61
N GLY A 191 -5.09 6.68 -8.91
CA GLY A 191 -6.08 6.51 -7.87
C GLY A 191 -7.23 5.62 -8.26
N VAL A 192 -7.77 4.95 -7.25
CA VAL A 192 -8.94 4.10 -7.35
C VAL A 192 -9.87 4.39 -6.17
N TYR A 193 -11.17 4.31 -6.42
CA TYR A 193 -12.21 4.27 -5.39
C TYR A 193 -13.12 3.05 -5.58
N ALA A 194 -13.91 2.70 -4.57
CA ALA A 194 -14.87 1.61 -4.64
C ALA A 194 -16.32 2.14 -4.77
N THR A 195 -17.19 1.39 -5.45
CA THR A 195 -18.62 1.73 -5.55
C THR A 195 -19.44 1.32 -4.32
N GLY A 196 -18.82 0.57 -3.40
CA GLY A 196 -19.41 0.12 -2.15
C GLY A 196 -18.30 -0.23 -1.14
N PRO A 197 -18.65 -0.62 0.10
CA PRO A 197 -17.67 -0.96 1.11
C PRO A 197 -16.69 -2.04 0.65
N ALA A 198 -15.40 -1.72 0.73
CA ALA A 198 -14.31 -2.64 0.46
C ALA A 198 -13.10 -2.31 1.33
N ARG A 199 -12.36 -3.34 1.73
CA ARG A 199 -11.16 -3.23 2.56
C ARG A 199 -10.00 -3.93 1.89
N PHE A 200 -8.86 -3.26 1.81
CA PHE A 200 -7.58 -3.87 1.50
C PHE A 200 -6.86 -4.23 2.80
N THR A 201 -6.39 -5.47 2.89
CA THR A 201 -5.52 -5.91 3.99
C THR A 201 -4.22 -6.44 3.41
N LEU A 202 -3.10 -5.85 3.83
CA LEU A 202 -1.77 -6.36 3.53
C LEU A 202 -1.49 -7.56 4.43
N LEU A 203 -1.29 -8.74 3.83
CA LEU A 203 -1.03 -9.97 4.57
C LEU A 203 0.46 -10.25 4.71
N ASP A 204 1.24 -9.92 3.68
CA ASP A 204 2.69 -10.10 3.68
C ASP A 204 3.35 -9.18 2.65
N PHE A 205 4.57 -8.74 2.94
CA PHE A 205 5.40 -7.97 2.03
C PHE A 205 6.86 -8.33 2.23
N GLN A 206 7.46 -8.93 1.20
CA GLN A 206 8.80 -9.50 1.27
C GLN A 206 9.70 -8.88 0.22
N ILE A 207 10.89 -8.53 0.68
CA ILE A 207 12.02 -8.14 -0.15
C ILE A 207 13.06 -9.23 0.07
N ARG A 208 13.41 -9.94 -0.99
CA ARG A 208 14.39 -11.04 -0.96
C ARG A 208 15.51 -10.74 -1.92
#